data_AF-A0A0F9SJM6-F1
#
_entry.id   AF-A0A0F9SJM6-F1
#
_cell.length_a   1.000
_cell.length_b   1.000
_cell.length_c   1.000
_cell.angle_alpha   90.00
_cell.angle_beta   90.00
_cell.angle_gamma   90.00
#
_symmetry.space_group_name_H-M   'P 1'
#
loop_
_entity.id
_entity.type
_entity.pdbx_description
1 polymer ?
#
loop_
_entity_poly.entity_id
_entity_poly.type
_entity_poly.pdbx_seq_one_letter_code
_entity_poly.pdbx_strand_id
1 'polypeptide(L)'
;MSQFPPVIVAVNALWEKIDEQTLSVAAAAVTFSGINTSFTFFHIAAWMIKAAGGGNQPILRINNDSAGNYDHQRITGDTASVTGARVTGDTGIDITFGAIGVGEEVNFVMTIAKPVAGEEAQTVHIAGPQATDINLDLYGGQWNNTAALISRLDILAVSANFDVDTRVLLEGAQPA
;
A
#
# COMPACT_ATOMS: atom_id res chain seq x y z
N MET A 1 -4.07 23.33 25.97
CA MET A 1 -3.02 23.20 24.94
C MET A 1 -2.63 21.74 24.90
N SER A 2 -2.94 21.04 23.81
CA SER A 2 -2.46 19.68 23.58
C SER A 2 -0.95 19.78 23.33
N GLN A 3 -0.16 19.24 24.24
CA GLN A 3 1.29 19.15 24.09
C GLN A 3 1.52 18.03 23.06
N PHE A 4 2.13 18.36 21.91
CA PHE A 4 2.62 17.33 21.01
C PHE A 4 3.53 16.39 21.81
N PRO A 5 3.41 15.06 21.64
CA PRO A 5 4.34 14.14 22.27
C PRO A 5 5.77 14.52 21.87
N PRO A 6 6.77 14.30 22.75
CA PRO A 6 8.16 14.61 22.45
C PRO A 6 8.57 13.88 21.16
N VAL A 7 9.19 14.63 20.23
CA VAL A 7 9.80 14.07 19.03
C VAL A 7 11.01 13.25 19.49
N ILE A 8 10.84 11.94 19.63
CA ILE A 8 11.95 11.01 19.88
C ILE A 8 12.70 10.89 18.55
N VAL A 9 13.78 11.66 18.40
CA VAL A 9 14.72 11.51 17.28
C VAL A 9 15.63 10.31 17.58
N ALA A 10 15.13 9.11 17.31
CA ALA A 10 15.95 7.93 17.09
C ALA A 10 15.78 7.51 15.63
N VAL A 11 16.23 8.35 14.69
CA VAL A 11 16.22 7.99 13.27
C VAL A 11 17.48 7.19 12.97
N ASN A 12 17.43 5.91 13.31
CA ASN A 12 18.11 4.83 12.60
C ASN A 12 17.31 3.55 12.85
N ALA A 13 16.00 3.60 12.63
CA ALA A 13 15.33 2.37 12.24
C ALA A 13 15.90 2.02 10.86
N LEU A 14 16.94 1.18 10.85
CA LEU A 14 17.42 0.58 9.62
C LEU A 14 16.25 -0.25 9.11
N TRP A 15 15.66 0.14 7.98
CA TRP A 15 14.67 -0.71 7.31
C TRP A 15 15.30 -2.09 7.11
N GLU A 16 14.70 -3.10 7.71
CA GLU A 16 15.10 -4.48 7.57
C GLU A 16 14.31 -5.08 6.41
N LYS A 17 15.01 -5.58 5.39
CA LYS A 17 14.35 -6.34 4.32
C LYS A 17 13.67 -7.57 4.90
N ILE A 18 12.35 -7.62 4.78
CA ILE A 18 11.55 -8.80 5.16
C ILE A 18 11.58 -9.80 4.02
N ASP A 19 11.22 -9.36 2.81
CA ASP A 19 11.15 -10.22 1.62
C ASP A 19 11.12 -9.38 0.33
N GLU A 20 11.44 -10.01 -0.80
CA GLU A 20 11.30 -9.44 -2.14
C GLU A 20 10.80 -10.51 -3.11
N GLN A 21 9.72 -10.19 -3.83
CA GLN A 21 9.10 -11.11 -4.76
C GLN A 21 9.14 -10.55 -6.17
N THR A 22 9.47 -11.41 -7.14
CA THR A 22 9.33 -11.17 -8.58
C THR A 22 8.42 -12.24 -9.16
N LEU A 23 7.37 -11.84 -9.86
CA LEU A 23 6.44 -12.79 -10.48
C LEU A 23 7.07 -13.44 -11.71
N SER A 24 7.17 -14.78 -11.71
CA SER A 24 7.58 -15.56 -12.89
C SER A 24 6.41 -15.98 -13.78
N VAL A 25 5.19 -15.83 -13.27
CA VAL A 25 3.92 -16.08 -13.96
C VAL A 25 2.92 -15.01 -13.53
N ALA A 26 1.95 -14.69 -14.40
CA ALA A 26 0.90 -13.75 -14.05
C ALA A 26 0.09 -14.25 -12.83
N ALA A 27 -0.13 -13.38 -11.85
CA ALA A 27 -0.77 -13.74 -10.59
C ALA A 27 -1.76 -12.65 -10.12
N ALA A 28 -2.81 -13.06 -9.40
CA ALA A 28 -3.80 -12.14 -8.85
C ALA A 28 -3.33 -11.42 -7.57
N ALA A 29 -2.21 -11.85 -6.99
CA ALA A 29 -1.72 -11.30 -5.73
C ALA A 29 -0.20 -11.46 -5.58
N VAL A 30 0.40 -10.54 -4.84
CA VAL A 30 1.71 -10.71 -4.21
C VAL A 30 1.48 -10.75 -2.70
N THR A 31 1.86 -11.85 -2.05
CA THR A 31 1.55 -12.10 -0.64
C THR A 31 2.82 -12.22 0.18
N PHE A 32 2.92 -11.39 1.22
CA PHE A 32 3.89 -11.52 2.29
C PHE A 32 3.17 -12.07 3.52
N SER A 33 3.66 -13.19 4.06
CA SER A 33 3.03 -13.85 5.22
C SER A 33 4.09 -14.32 6.22
N GLY A 34 3.68 -14.59 7.46
CA GLY A 34 4.63 -14.91 8.52
C GLY A 34 5.47 -13.71 8.95
N ILE A 35 4.95 -12.50 8.71
CA ILE A 35 5.62 -11.25 9.10
C ILE A 35 5.75 -11.23 10.62
N ASN A 36 6.96 -10.93 11.09
CA ASN A 36 7.22 -10.78 12.51
C ASN A 36 6.42 -9.58 13.06
N THR A 37 5.49 -9.84 13.99
CA THR A 37 4.58 -8.84 14.54
C THR A 37 5.25 -7.79 15.44
N SER A 38 6.56 -7.89 15.65
CA SER A 38 7.34 -6.85 16.35
C SER A 38 7.68 -5.64 15.47
N PHE A 39 7.57 -5.76 14.14
CA PHE A 39 7.67 -4.60 13.26
C PHE A 39 6.46 -3.68 13.45
N THR A 40 6.74 -2.40 13.64
CA THR A 40 5.72 -1.36 13.86
C THR A 40 5.56 -0.43 12.68
N PHE A 41 6.57 -0.39 11.81
CA PHE A 41 6.55 0.32 10.54
C PHE A 41 6.87 -0.65 9.41
N PHE A 42 6.19 -0.47 8.30
CA PHE A 42 6.44 -1.21 7.06
C PHE A 42 6.65 -0.22 5.93
N HIS A 43 7.54 -0.59 5.03
CA HIS A 43 7.81 0.12 3.79
C HIS A 43 7.64 -0.86 2.64
N ILE A 44 6.81 -0.48 1.67
CA ILE A 44 6.56 -1.24 0.45
C ILE A 44 7.03 -0.40 -0.72
N ALA A 45 7.90 -0.96 -1.54
CA ALA A 45 8.27 -0.41 -2.84
C ALA A 45 7.89 -1.44 -3.91
N ALA A 46 7.16 -1.01 -4.94
CA ALA A 46 6.71 -1.91 -5.98
C ALA A 46 6.87 -1.31 -7.37
N TRP A 47 7.25 -2.19 -8.30
CA TRP A 47 7.18 -2.03 -9.74
C TRP A 47 6.15 -3.02 -10.25
N MET A 48 4.93 -2.57 -10.53
CA MET A 48 3.84 -3.43 -10.98
C MET A 48 3.68 -3.34 -12.48
N ILE A 49 3.53 -4.51 -13.11
CA ILE A 49 3.24 -4.64 -14.54
C ILE A 49 1.86 -5.26 -14.65
N LYS A 50 0.99 -4.68 -15.47
CA LYS A 50 -0.34 -5.24 -15.66
C LYS A 50 -0.37 -6.26 -16.79
N ALA A 51 -0.97 -7.43 -16.52
CA ALA A 51 -1.24 -8.43 -17.54
C ALA A 51 -2.32 -7.95 -18.53
N ALA A 52 -2.40 -8.58 -19.69
CA ALA A 52 -3.43 -8.28 -20.69
C ALA A 52 -4.87 -8.36 -20.13
N GLY A 53 -5.74 -7.39 -20.46
CA GLY A 53 -7.16 -7.35 -20.04
C GLY A 53 -7.67 -5.97 -19.58
N GLY A 54 -8.91 -5.90 -19.07
CA GLY A 54 -9.55 -4.67 -18.57
C GLY A 54 -8.75 -3.94 -17.48
N GLY A 55 -9.14 -2.71 -17.13
CA GLY A 55 -8.43 -1.90 -16.14
C GLY A 55 -8.27 -2.58 -14.78
N ASN A 56 -7.09 -2.52 -14.15
CA ASN A 56 -6.80 -3.11 -12.83
C ASN A 56 -6.51 -2.04 -11.78
N GLN A 57 -7.24 -2.06 -10.67
CA GLN A 57 -6.99 -1.19 -9.53
C GLN A 57 -6.41 -2.03 -8.38
N PRO A 58 -5.08 -2.04 -8.19
CA PRO A 58 -4.48 -2.78 -7.10
C PRO A 58 -4.87 -2.20 -5.74
N ILE A 59 -5.09 -3.08 -4.77
CA ILE A 59 -5.38 -2.72 -3.39
C ILE A 59 -4.41 -3.43 -2.44
N LEU A 60 -4.10 -2.77 -1.32
CA LEU A 60 -3.44 -3.39 -0.18
C LEU A 60 -4.50 -3.99 0.75
N ARG A 61 -4.34 -5.26 1.10
CA ARG A 61 -5.10 -5.92 2.15
C ARG A 61 -4.19 -6.39 3.27
N ILE A 62 -4.54 -6.05 4.50
CA ILE A 62 -3.79 -6.39 5.70
C ILE A 62 -4.43 -7.62 6.33
N ASN A 63 -3.61 -8.63 6.67
CA ASN A 63 -4.04 -9.88 7.28
C ASN A 63 -5.17 -10.63 6.54
N ASN A 64 -5.27 -10.46 5.21
CA ASN A 64 -6.38 -10.94 4.40
C ASN A 64 -7.77 -10.51 4.95
N ASP A 65 -7.85 -9.38 5.65
CA ASP A 65 -9.08 -8.82 6.16
C ASP A 65 -9.90 -8.26 4.99
N SER A 66 -10.98 -8.94 4.61
CA SER A 66 -11.88 -8.55 3.52
C SER A 66 -13.17 -7.89 4.01
N ALA A 67 -13.28 -7.58 5.31
CA ALA A 67 -14.41 -6.83 5.84
C ALA A 67 -14.26 -5.34 5.47
N GLY A 68 -15.33 -4.57 5.72
CA GLY A 68 -15.37 -3.11 5.55
C GLY A 68 -14.55 -2.38 6.62
N ASN A 69 -13.26 -2.73 6.75
CA ASN A 69 -12.35 -2.23 7.78
C ASN A 69 -11.37 -1.17 7.23
N TYR A 70 -11.58 -0.68 6.01
CA TYR A 70 -10.64 0.22 5.37
C TYR A 70 -11.32 1.55 5.03
N ASP A 71 -10.70 2.63 5.47
CA ASP A 71 -11.03 3.98 5.04
C ASP A 71 -9.81 4.56 4.33
N HIS A 72 -10.02 5.36 3.29
CA HIS A 72 -8.92 6.07 2.67
C HIS A 72 -9.37 7.41 2.08
N GLN A 73 -8.42 8.31 2.00
CA GLN A 73 -8.52 9.59 1.32
C GLN A 73 -7.52 9.61 0.18
N ARG A 74 -7.90 10.26 -0.90
CA ARG A 74 -7.02 10.48 -2.03
C ARG A 74 -7.08 11.91 -2.50
N ILE A 75 -5.94 12.40 -2.96
CA ILE A 75 -5.80 13.62 -3.74
C ILE A 75 -5.09 13.22 -5.03
N THR A 76 -5.75 13.46 -6.15
CA THR A 76 -5.20 13.20 -7.48
C THR A 76 -5.13 14.51 -8.24
N GLY A 77 -4.02 14.76 -8.93
CA GLY A 77 -3.84 15.93 -9.77
C GLY A 77 -3.23 15.58 -11.12
N ASP A 78 -3.67 16.31 -12.15
CA ASP A 78 -3.12 16.29 -13.50
C ASP A 78 -2.78 17.71 -13.96
N THR A 79 -2.55 17.90 -15.26
CA THR A 79 -2.20 19.21 -15.84
C THR A 79 -3.32 20.25 -15.80
N ALA A 80 -4.58 19.84 -15.55
CA ALA A 80 -5.75 20.69 -15.65
C ALA A 80 -6.56 20.79 -14.35
N SER A 81 -6.47 19.80 -13.47
CA SER A 81 -7.37 19.65 -12.33
C SER A 81 -6.70 18.98 -11.13
N VAL A 82 -7.28 19.23 -9.96
CA VAL A 82 -6.99 18.49 -8.73
C VAL A 82 -8.32 18.04 -8.15
N THR A 83 -8.42 16.77 -7.82
CA THR A 83 -9.61 16.16 -7.23
C THR A 83 -9.26 15.51 -5.89
N GLY A 84 -10.23 15.48 -4.98
CA GLY A 84 -10.10 14.82 -3.69
C GLY A 84 -11.31 13.94 -3.44
N ALA A 85 -11.10 12.77 -2.84
CA ALA A 85 -12.18 11.88 -2.44
C ALA A 85 -11.88 11.20 -1.12
N ARG A 86 -12.94 10.77 -0.43
CA ARG A 86 -12.88 9.89 0.73
C ARG A 86 -13.74 8.66 0.45
N VAL A 87 -13.19 7.49 0.76
CA VAL A 87 -13.88 6.20 0.74
C VAL A 87 -13.85 5.63 2.15
N THR A 88 -14.94 4.97 2.55
CA THR A 88 -15.07 4.38 3.89
C THR A 88 -15.69 3.00 3.80
N GLY A 89 -15.28 2.10 4.70
CA GLY A 89 -15.81 0.74 4.77
C GLY A 89 -15.46 -0.11 3.54
N ASP A 90 -14.31 0.15 2.92
CA ASP A 90 -13.79 -0.64 1.81
C ASP A 90 -13.14 -1.95 2.31
N THR A 91 -12.72 -2.81 1.38
CA THR A 91 -12.10 -4.13 1.64
C THR A 91 -10.58 -4.14 1.43
N GLY A 92 -9.99 -2.97 1.22
CA GLY A 92 -8.56 -2.72 1.08
C GLY A 92 -8.26 -1.22 0.91
N ILE A 93 -6.98 -0.88 0.86
CA ILE A 93 -6.51 0.48 0.58
C ILE A 93 -6.10 0.54 -0.89
N ASP A 94 -6.71 1.43 -1.68
CA ASP A 94 -6.30 1.69 -3.06
C ASP A 94 -4.81 2.03 -3.13
N ILE A 95 -4.08 1.44 -4.08
CA ILE A 95 -2.64 1.70 -4.28
C ILE A 95 -2.40 2.70 -5.42
N THR A 96 -3.34 2.80 -6.36
CA THR A 96 -3.25 3.65 -7.55
C THR A 96 -4.57 4.34 -7.82
N PHE A 97 -4.54 5.53 -8.44
CA PHE A 97 -5.77 6.14 -8.94
C PHE A 97 -6.24 5.49 -10.21
N GLY A 98 -7.37 4.79 -10.11
CA GLY A 98 -7.97 4.15 -11.26
C GLY A 98 -7.19 2.94 -11.73
N ALA A 99 -7.47 2.58 -12.96
CA ALA A 99 -7.10 1.30 -13.52
C ALA A 99 -5.79 1.41 -14.32
N ILE A 100 -4.81 0.59 -13.98
CA ILE A 100 -3.62 0.40 -14.81
C ILE A 100 -4.06 -0.10 -16.19
N GLY A 101 -3.58 0.51 -17.26
CA GLY A 101 -3.82 0.08 -18.64
C GLY A 101 -2.96 -1.12 -19.04
N VAL A 102 -3.31 -1.78 -20.15
CA VAL A 102 -2.61 -3.00 -20.58
C VAL A 102 -1.18 -2.69 -20.99
N GLY A 103 -0.22 -3.44 -20.46
CA GLY A 103 1.21 -3.24 -20.76
C GLY A 103 1.79 -1.98 -20.12
N GLU A 104 1.04 -1.33 -19.24
CA GLU A 104 1.53 -0.21 -18.46
C GLU A 104 2.20 -0.69 -17.18
N GLU A 105 3.11 0.16 -16.71
CA GLU A 105 3.91 -0.06 -15.52
C GLU A 105 3.55 1.02 -14.51
N VAL A 106 3.36 0.63 -13.26
CA VAL A 106 3.11 1.57 -12.18
C VAL A 106 4.08 1.33 -11.04
N ASN A 107 4.62 2.43 -10.54
CA ASN A 107 5.49 2.45 -9.39
C ASN A 107 4.78 3.12 -8.23
N PHE A 108 4.91 2.53 -7.04
CA PHE A 108 4.48 3.19 -5.82
C PHE A 108 5.42 2.89 -4.67
N VAL A 109 5.39 3.79 -3.70
CA VAL A 109 6.04 3.63 -2.42
C VAL A 109 5.03 3.92 -1.33
N MET A 110 4.86 2.98 -0.40
CA MET A 110 3.91 3.06 0.70
C MET A 110 4.59 2.84 2.04
N THR A 111 4.23 3.67 3.01
CA THR A 111 4.58 3.47 4.42
C THR A 111 3.32 3.10 5.20
N ILE A 112 3.43 2.11 6.07
CA ILE A 112 2.38 1.66 6.98
C ILE A 112 2.91 1.78 8.41
N ALA A 113 2.13 2.38 9.30
CA ALA A 113 2.43 2.45 10.73
C ALA A 113 1.34 1.70 11.51
N LYS A 114 1.76 0.75 12.35
CA LYS A 114 0.90 -0.04 13.23
C LYS A 114 1.70 -0.44 14.48
N PRO A 115 1.83 0.45 15.48
CA PRO A 115 2.75 0.25 16.58
C PRO A 115 2.30 -0.82 17.57
N VAL A 116 1.00 -0.93 17.83
CA VAL A 116 0.46 -1.85 18.83
C VAL A 116 -0.92 -2.40 18.44
N ALA A 117 -1.30 -3.51 19.07
CA ALA A 117 -2.71 -3.92 19.12
C ALA A 117 -3.51 -2.90 19.95
N GLY A 118 -4.76 -2.67 19.58
CA GLY A 118 -5.65 -1.65 20.16
C GLY A 118 -5.70 -0.34 19.37
N GLU A 119 -4.75 -0.09 18.47
CA GLU A 119 -4.71 1.10 17.60
C GLU A 119 -5.11 0.76 16.15
N GLU A 120 -5.35 1.76 15.31
CA GLU A 120 -5.60 1.56 13.88
C GLU A 120 -4.26 1.55 13.14
N ALA A 121 -4.16 0.87 11.98
CA ALA A 121 -3.00 1.07 11.12
C ALA A 121 -3.23 2.27 10.20
N GLN A 122 -2.20 3.09 10.00
CA GLN A 122 -2.24 4.26 9.14
C GLN A 122 -1.26 4.08 7.98
N THR A 123 -1.64 4.51 6.78
CA THR A 123 -0.80 4.42 5.59
C THR A 123 -0.69 5.76 4.90
N VAL A 124 0.47 6.03 4.30
CA VAL A 124 0.65 7.10 3.33
C VAL A 124 1.41 6.56 2.14
N HIS A 125 0.99 6.92 0.93
CA HIS A 125 1.74 6.57 -0.27
C HIS A 125 1.58 7.57 -1.39
N ILE A 126 2.58 7.54 -2.27
CA ILE A 126 2.61 8.28 -3.52
C ILE A 126 2.75 7.26 -4.64
N ALA A 127 1.87 7.34 -5.63
CA ALA A 127 1.99 6.57 -6.87
C ALA A 127 2.48 7.48 -8.00
N GLY A 128 3.35 6.91 -8.83
CA GLY A 128 3.91 7.56 -10.01
C GLY A 128 2.92 7.62 -11.18
N PRO A 129 3.31 8.28 -12.28
CA PRO A 129 2.44 8.53 -13.43
C PRO A 129 1.93 7.23 -14.06
N GLN A 130 0.70 7.27 -14.56
CA GLN A 130 0.10 6.20 -15.35
C GLN A 130 0.13 6.57 -16.83
N ALA A 131 0.68 5.67 -17.65
CA ALA A 131 0.63 5.65 -19.12
C ALA A 131 1.12 6.89 -19.87
N THR A 132 0.27 7.92 -19.93
CA THR A 132 0.31 8.99 -20.92
C THR A 132 0.31 10.37 -20.29
N ASP A 133 -0.06 10.48 -19.01
CA ASP A 133 -0.14 11.75 -18.29
C ASP A 133 0.67 11.72 -17.00
N ILE A 134 1.31 12.85 -16.70
CA ILE A 134 2.00 13.05 -15.43
C ILE A 134 0.93 13.37 -14.39
N ASN A 135 0.44 12.31 -13.76
CA ASN A 135 -0.51 12.41 -12.65
C ASN A 135 0.23 12.25 -11.33
N LEU A 136 -0.19 13.03 -10.33
CA LEU A 136 0.23 12.87 -8.94
C LEU A 136 -0.92 12.25 -8.17
N ASP A 137 -0.63 11.14 -7.51
CA ASP A 137 -1.55 10.46 -6.61
C ASP A 137 -0.99 10.46 -5.19
N LEU A 138 -1.71 11.08 -4.27
CA LEU A 138 -1.42 11.02 -2.84
C LEU A 138 -2.57 10.34 -2.12
N TYR A 139 -2.24 9.31 -1.36
CA TYR A 139 -3.21 8.54 -0.60
C TYR A 139 -2.86 8.51 0.89
N GLY A 140 -3.89 8.65 1.71
CA GLY A 140 -3.87 8.34 3.13
C GLY A 140 -4.87 7.23 3.40
N GLY A 141 -4.48 6.19 4.11
CA GLY A 141 -5.32 5.03 4.35
C GLY A 141 -5.32 4.61 5.81
N GLN A 142 -6.39 3.95 6.23
CA GLN A 142 -6.60 3.50 7.58
C GLN A 142 -7.18 2.09 7.57
N TRP A 143 -6.63 1.20 8.40
CA TRP A 143 -7.19 -0.12 8.67
C TRP A 143 -7.67 -0.20 10.12
N ASN A 144 -8.99 -0.36 10.27
CA ASN A 144 -9.76 -0.16 11.50
C ASN A 144 -9.84 -1.40 12.39
N ASN A 145 -9.21 -2.51 11.99
CA ASN A 145 -9.16 -3.70 12.81
C ASN A 145 -8.10 -3.54 13.91
N THR A 146 -8.53 -2.98 15.04
CA THR A 146 -7.62 -2.68 16.14
C THR A 146 -7.12 -3.92 16.87
N ALA A 147 -7.83 -5.05 16.78
CA ALA A 147 -7.52 -6.25 17.55
C ALA A 147 -6.23 -6.97 17.12
N ALA A 148 -5.76 -6.75 15.89
CA ALA A 148 -4.65 -7.50 15.30
C ALA A 148 -3.42 -6.62 15.03
N LEU A 149 -2.23 -7.25 15.15
CA LEU A 149 -0.97 -6.76 14.58
C LEU A 149 -0.84 -7.27 13.14
N ILE A 150 0.04 -6.64 12.36
CA ILE A 150 0.29 -7.03 10.96
C ILE A 150 1.17 -8.29 10.95
N SER A 151 0.63 -9.36 10.38
CA SER A 151 1.31 -10.66 10.19
C SER A 151 1.32 -11.10 8.72
N ARG A 152 0.54 -10.40 7.89
CA ARG A 152 0.41 -10.63 6.45
C ARG A 152 0.03 -9.34 5.73
N LEU A 153 0.60 -9.14 4.55
CA LEU A 153 0.27 -8.07 3.62
C LEU A 153 0.05 -8.68 2.24
N ASP A 154 -1.07 -8.34 1.61
CA ASP A 154 -1.42 -8.78 0.27
C ASP A 154 -1.58 -7.56 -0.62
N ILE A 155 -0.84 -7.51 -1.73
CA ILE A 155 -1.13 -6.61 -2.85
C ILE A 155 -2.00 -7.40 -3.81
N LEU A 156 -3.25 -6.99 -3.95
CA LEU A 156 -4.26 -7.72 -4.70
C LEU A 156 -4.58 -6.99 -5.99
N ALA A 157 -4.71 -7.77 -7.05
CA ALA A 157 -5.18 -7.33 -8.35
C ALA A 157 -6.71 -7.55 -8.38
N VAL A 158 -7.51 -6.46 -8.39
CA VAL A 158 -8.96 -6.55 -8.15
C VAL A 158 -9.73 -7.12 -9.35
N SER A 159 -9.28 -6.84 -10.57
CA SER A 159 -10.03 -7.16 -11.80
C SER A 159 -9.24 -7.92 -12.87
N ALA A 160 -7.91 -7.92 -12.80
CA ALA A 160 -7.02 -8.67 -13.69
C ALA A 160 -5.70 -8.98 -12.97
N ASN A 161 -4.94 -9.98 -13.43
CA ASN A 161 -3.67 -10.35 -12.82
C ASN A 161 -2.58 -9.29 -13.02
N PHE A 162 -1.62 -9.25 -12.10
CA PHE A 162 -0.30 -8.70 -12.35
C PHE A 162 0.43 -9.60 -13.35
N ASP A 163 1.19 -9.01 -14.27
CA ASP A 163 2.00 -9.76 -15.23
C ASP A 163 3.31 -10.26 -14.61
N VAL A 164 4.01 -11.09 -15.37
CA VAL A 164 5.40 -11.45 -15.12
C VAL A 164 6.26 -10.21 -14.94
N ASP A 165 7.36 -10.35 -14.21
CA ASP A 165 8.30 -9.27 -13.89
C ASP A 165 7.75 -8.16 -12.99
N THR A 166 6.51 -8.25 -12.49
CA THR A 166 6.07 -7.46 -11.34
C THR A 166 6.98 -7.75 -10.14
N ARG A 167 7.49 -6.69 -9.50
CA ARG A 167 8.40 -6.77 -8.35
C ARG A 167 7.87 -6.00 -7.16
N VAL A 168 7.94 -6.61 -5.99
CA VAL A 168 7.57 -5.95 -4.74
C VAL A 168 8.61 -6.26 -3.67
N LEU A 169 9.11 -5.21 -3.04
CA LEU A 169 9.97 -5.26 -1.86
C LEU A 169 9.14 -4.89 -0.63
N LEU A 170 9.27 -5.69 0.43
CA LEU A 170 8.74 -5.38 1.76
C LEU A 170 9.89 -5.24 2.75
N GLU A 171 9.88 -4.13 3.48
CA GLU A 171 10.80 -3.84 4.57
C GLU A 171 10.02 -3.54 5.86
N GLY A 172 10.63 -3.85 7.00
CA GLY A 172 10.08 -3.62 8.32
C GLY A 172 11.02 -2.79 9.18
N ALA A 173 10.46 -2.06 10.14
CA ALA A 173 11.21 -1.35 11.15
C ALA A 173 10.56 -1.52 12.52
N GLN A 174 11.41 -1.71 13.54
CA GLN A 174 11.03 -1.72 14.94
C GLN A 174 11.26 -0.32 15.55
N PRO A 175 10.50 0.07 16.59
CA PRO A 175 10.82 1.26 17.34
C PRO A 175 12.12 1.02 18.13
N ALA A 176 12.98 2.04 18.17
CA ALA A 176 14.24 1.99 18.91
C ALA A 176 14.05 1.88 20.42
#